data_AF-A0A383VTJ7-F1
#
_entry.id   AF-A0A383VTJ7-F1
#
_cell.length_a   1.000
_cell.length_b   1.000
_cell.length_c   1.000
_cell.angle_alpha   90.00
_cell.angle_beta   90.00
_cell.angle_gamma   90.00
#
_symmetry.space_group_name_H-M   'P 1'
#
loop_
_entity.id
_entity.type
_entity.pdbx_description
1 polymer ?
#
loop_
_entity_poly.entity_id
_entity_poly.type
_entity_poly.pdbx_seq_one_letter_code
_entity_poly.pdbx_strand_id
1 'polypeptide(L)'
;MKALRWLLRQPAVTAAMINQCSQQLLAIPGVPLAAAEALVRAGLRLQITAQQLVARAHEGFYGFAVWVEAFTAAAVPLEEWAADLPAELRHVCCCDRVTETNSEQLTPARTADLLAVAFNVAAYRRRHRDPLTPANYQTVLNITDVLCQSTYAYAATAQLPAAAVEALLRLAVQLHGRTTNLVMADAWPQIMQQLCSLPAAAQIATAAVVELVQQAMQTQGLLSVAFVTPVFELLAGRQLAAEHTERLLLTLRGPSAAAAAAANLRWVRMPGGRTAMAWLASQPGAAAATAAAAAHLS
;
A
#
# COMPACT_ATOMS: atom_id res chain seq x y z
N MET A 1 -14.07 18.05 -21.84
CA MET A 1 -14.77 16.95 -21.12
C MET A 1 -15.53 15.98 -22.03
N LYS A 2 -16.49 16.40 -22.87
CA LYS A 2 -17.24 15.45 -23.76
C LYS A 2 -16.32 14.66 -24.73
N ALA A 3 -15.34 15.31 -25.35
CA ALA A 3 -14.35 14.65 -26.21
C ALA A 3 -13.49 13.62 -25.45
N LEU A 4 -12.99 13.99 -24.26
CA LEU A 4 -12.23 13.09 -23.38
C LEU A 4 -13.06 11.86 -22.97
N ARG A 5 -14.34 12.05 -22.63
CA ARG A 5 -15.26 10.93 -22.31
C ARG A 5 -15.53 10.02 -23.51
N TRP A 6 -15.78 10.60 -24.68
CA TRP A 6 -15.99 9.83 -25.91
C TRP A 6 -14.80 8.94 -26.24
N LEU A 7 -13.61 9.47 -25.97
CA LEU A 7 -12.33 8.89 -26.28
C LEU A 7 -11.88 7.81 -25.30
N LEU A 8 -12.16 7.98 -24.00
CA LEU A 8 -11.98 6.94 -22.99
C LEU A 8 -12.95 5.75 -23.17
N ARG A 9 -13.98 5.89 -24.02
CA ARG A 9 -14.93 4.83 -24.37
C ARG A 9 -14.57 4.09 -25.66
N GLN A 10 -13.47 4.43 -26.32
CA GLN A 10 -13.08 3.75 -27.56
C GLN A 10 -12.26 2.48 -27.23
N PRO A 11 -12.72 1.28 -27.63
CA PRO A 11 -12.09 0.01 -27.26
C PRO A 11 -10.71 -0.20 -27.88
N ALA A 12 -10.38 0.54 -28.94
CA ALA A 12 -9.06 0.55 -29.56
C ALA A 12 -8.65 1.98 -29.92
N VAL A 13 -7.89 2.60 -29.04
CA VAL A 13 -7.29 3.91 -29.31
C VAL A 13 -6.06 3.72 -30.19
N THR A 14 -6.12 4.18 -31.43
CA THR A 14 -4.95 4.19 -32.33
C THR A 14 -4.11 5.46 -32.10
N ALA A 15 -2.80 5.40 -32.39
CA ALA A 15 -1.91 6.57 -32.32
C ALA A 15 -2.44 7.79 -33.12
N ALA A 16 -3.19 7.54 -34.20
CA ALA A 16 -3.86 8.59 -34.97
C ALA A 16 -4.97 9.29 -34.17
N MET A 17 -5.79 8.52 -33.44
CA MET A 17 -6.83 9.06 -32.54
C MET A 17 -6.21 9.83 -31.37
N ILE A 18 -5.05 9.39 -30.87
CA ILE A 18 -4.27 10.10 -29.85
C ILE A 18 -3.85 11.48 -30.35
N ASN A 19 -3.24 11.53 -31.54
CA ASN A 19 -2.77 12.77 -32.15
C ASN A 19 -3.94 13.72 -32.47
N GLN A 20 -5.03 13.18 -33.02
CA GLN A 20 -6.24 13.96 -33.30
C GLN A 20 -6.80 14.61 -32.04
N CYS A 21 -6.81 13.89 -30.92
CA CYS A 21 -7.41 14.40 -29.68
C CYS A 21 -6.47 15.30 -28.89
N SER A 22 -5.16 15.10 -29.02
CA SER A 22 -4.17 16.08 -28.62
C SER A 22 -4.40 17.40 -29.36
N GLN A 23 -4.54 17.36 -30.69
CA GLN A 23 -4.83 18.56 -31.49
C GLN A 23 -6.16 19.22 -31.10
N GLN A 24 -7.21 18.45 -30.83
CA GLN A 24 -8.49 18.99 -30.35
C GLN A 24 -8.41 19.60 -28.94
N LEU A 25 -7.58 19.06 -28.04
CA LEU A 25 -7.35 19.65 -26.72
C LEU A 25 -6.54 20.95 -26.81
N LEU A 26 -5.59 21.03 -27.73
CA LEU A 26 -4.80 22.24 -28.01
C LEU A 26 -5.63 23.35 -28.65
N ALA A 27 -6.72 23.00 -29.35
CA ALA A 27 -7.64 23.97 -29.92
C ALA A 27 -8.52 24.68 -28.87
N ILE A 28 -8.50 24.24 -27.60
CA ILE A 28 -9.23 24.90 -26.51
C ILE A 28 -8.39 26.08 -25.99
N PRO A 29 -8.89 27.33 -26.07
CA PRO A 29 -8.13 28.50 -25.61
C PRO A 29 -7.73 28.35 -24.13
N GLY A 30 -6.44 28.54 -23.86
CA GLY A 30 -5.89 28.51 -22.49
C GLY A 30 -5.44 27.13 -21.99
N VAL A 31 -5.51 26.07 -22.81
CA VAL A 31 -4.92 24.76 -22.47
C VAL A 31 -3.45 24.72 -22.88
N PRO A 32 -2.49 24.64 -21.94
CA PRO A 32 -1.08 24.53 -22.28
C PRO A 32 -0.78 23.20 -22.98
N LEU A 33 0.13 23.20 -23.95
CA LEU A 33 0.53 21.99 -24.69
C LEU A 33 0.96 20.85 -23.78
N ALA A 34 1.76 21.15 -22.75
CA ALA A 34 2.20 20.17 -21.77
C ALA A 34 1.02 19.52 -20.99
N ALA A 35 -0.05 20.27 -20.73
CA ALA A 35 -1.23 19.75 -20.03
C ALA A 35 -2.10 18.88 -20.95
N ALA A 36 -2.26 19.28 -22.22
CA ALA A 36 -2.92 18.47 -23.23
C ALA A 36 -2.16 17.15 -23.47
N GLU A 37 -0.84 17.20 -23.61
CA GLU A 37 0.01 16.01 -23.76
C GLU A 37 0.02 15.13 -22.50
N ALA A 38 -0.01 15.71 -21.30
CA ALA A 38 -0.10 14.95 -20.06
C ALA A 38 -1.45 14.23 -19.93
N LEU A 39 -2.56 14.91 -20.25
CA LEU A 39 -3.91 14.33 -20.27
C LEU A 39 -4.04 13.23 -21.32
N VAL A 40 -3.44 13.42 -22.49
CA VAL A 40 -3.41 12.44 -23.56
C VAL A 40 -2.51 11.26 -23.15
N ARG A 41 -1.31 11.47 -22.62
CA ARG A 41 -0.48 10.37 -22.09
C ARG A 41 -1.15 9.62 -20.95
N ALA A 42 -1.88 10.31 -20.08
CA ALA A 42 -2.58 9.72 -18.94
C ALA A 42 -3.87 8.98 -19.35
N GLY A 43 -4.60 9.46 -20.35
CA GLY A 43 -5.92 8.93 -20.75
C GLY A 43 -5.94 8.06 -22.01
N LEU A 44 -4.99 8.22 -22.95
CA LEU A 44 -5.04 7.54 -24.26
C LEU A 44 -4.07 6.37 -24.39
N ARG A 45 -3.10 6.22 -23.49
CA ARG A 45 -2.01 5.24 -23.69
C ARG A 45 -2.07 3.99 -22.86
N LEU A 46 -3.18 3.71 -22.19
CA LEU A 46 -3.22 2.61 -21.25
C LEU A 46 -4.60 1.94 -21.27
N GLN A 47 -4.77 1.01 -22.22
CA GLN A 47 -5.16 -0.33 -21.77
C GLN A 47 -4.06 -0.75 -20.78
N ILE A 48 -4.18 -0.35 -19.51
CA ILE A 48 -3.33 -0.89 -18.46
C ILE A 48 -3.65 -2.38 -18.50
N THR A 49 -2.69 -3.18 -18.97
CA THR A 49 -2.82 -4.63 -18.85
C THR A 49 -2.82 -4.97 -17.36
N ALA A 50 -3.39 -6.11 -16.98
CA ALA A 50 -3.33 -6.56 -15.59
C ALA A 50 -1.90 -6.52 -15.03
N GLN A 51 -0.90 -6.89 -15.85
CA GLN A 51 0.50 -6.85 -15.46
C GLN A 51 1.02 -5.42 -15.21
N GLN A 52 0.63 -4.45 -16.03
CA GLN A 52 0.98 -3.05 -15.80
C GLN A 52 0.29 -2.50 -14.55
N LEU A 53 -0.97 -2.87 -14.30
CA LEU A 53 -1.71 -2.46 -13.09
C LEU A 53 -0.96 -2.91 -11.84
N VAL A 54 -0.58 -4.19 -11.84
CA VAL A 54 0.14 -4.85 -10.77
C VAL A 54 1.52 -4.24 -10.57
N ALA A 55 2.32 -4.09 -11.63
CA ALA A 55 3.65 -3.49 -11.54
C ALA A 55 3.58 -2.09 -10.93
N ARG A 56 2.60 -1.28 -11.35
CA ARG A 56 2.38 0.06 -10.82
C ARG A 56 1.87 0.08 -9.38
N ALA A 57 1.06 -0.91 -8.99
CA ALA A 57 0.58 -1.05 -7.62
C ALA A 57 1.75 -1.34 -6.67
N HIS A 58 2.69 -2.21 -7.05
CA HIS A 58 3.90 -2.50 -6.27
C HIS A 58 4.89 -1.33 -6.23
N GLU A 59 4.97 -0.50 -7.28
CA GLU A 59 5.80 0.71 -7.33
C GLU A 59 5.28 1.87 -6.44
N GLY A 60 4.08 1.77 -5.86
CA GLY A 60 3.51 2.81 -4.98
C GLY A 60 3.27 4.17 -5.66
N PHE A 61 3.03 4.15 -6.98
CA PHE A 61 3.14 5.32 -7.87
C PHE A 61 1.99 6.35 -7.70
N TYR A 62 2.34 7.64 -7.69
CA TYR A 62 1.42 8.80 -7.70
C TYR A 62 0.46 8.85 -8.92
N GLY A 63 0.64 8.00 -9.92
CA GLY A 63 -0.20 7.91 -11.11
C GLY A 63 -1.32 6.89 -11.05
N PHE A 64 -1.29 5.89 -10.16
CA PHE A 64 -2.44 4.97 -9.98
C PHE A 64 -3.65 5.75 -9.47
N ALA A 65 -3.41 6.63 -8.50
CA ALA A 65 -4.33 7.65 -8.01
C ALA A 65 -4.95 8.49 -9.15
N VAL A 66 -4.09 9.14 -9.95
CA VAL A 66 -4.50 9.97 -11.09
C VAL A 66 -5.28 9.16 -12.12
N TRP A 67 -4.92 7.90 -12.30
CA TRP A 67 -5.61 6.97 -13.18
C TRP A 67 -7.02 6.66 -12.65
N VAL A 68 -7.16 6.24 -11.40
CA VAL A 68 -8.47 6.04 -10.75
C VAL A 68 -9.30 7.32 -10.84
N GLU A 69 -8.72 8.50 -10.55
CA GLU A 69 -9.41 9.80 -10.66
C GLU A 69 -9.90 10.12 -12.06
N ALA A 70 -9.07 9.91 -13.08
CA ALA A 70 -9.41 10.23 -14.45
C ALA A 70 -10.62 9.44 -14.94
N PHE A 71 -10.69 8.14 -14.62
CA PHE A 71 -11.80 7.26 -14.98
C PHE A 71 -13.08 7.64 -14.23
N THR A 72 -12.92 7.80 -12.93
CA THR A 72 -13.93 8.21 -11.98
C THR A 72 -14.57 9.57 -12.35
N ALA A 73 -13.78 10.55 -12.80
CA ALA A 73 -14.26 11.88 -13.22
C ALA A 73 -14.83 11.87 -14.66
N ALA A 74 -14.40 10.93 -15.48
CA ALA A 74 -14.92 10.75 -16.83
C ALA A 74 -16.30 10.05 -16.86
N ALA A 75 -16.79 9.51 -15.75
CA ALA A 75 -18.02 8.71 -15.70
C ALA A 75 -18.01 7.60 -16.78
N VAL A 76 -16.83 7.01 -16.97
CA VAL A 76 -16.65 5.78 -17.74
C VAL A 76 -17.04 4.65 -16.80
N PRO A 77 -17.96 3.76 -17.19
CA PRO A 77 -18.27 2.58 -16.37
C PRO A 77 -16.98 1.79 -16.15
N LEU A 78 -16.58 1.63 -14.89
CA LEU A 78 -15.37 0.89 -14.52
C LEU A 78 -15.45 -0.55 -15.04
N GLU A 79 -16.67 -1.08 -15.16
CA GLU A 79 -17.00 -2.41 -15.65
C GLU A 79 -16.66 -2.61 -17.13
N GLU A 80 -16.88 -1.59 -17.98
CA GLU A 80 -16.56 -1.65 -19.41
C GLU A 80 -15.06 -1.65 -19.65
N TRP A 81 -14.30 -0.94 -18.81
CA TRP A 81 -12.85 -0.85 -18.96
C TRP A 81 -12.09 -2.00 -18.29
N ALA A 82 -12.57 -2.45 -17.12
CA ALA A 82 -12.04 -3.60 -16.44
C ALA A 82 -12.46 -4.94 -17.08
N ALA A 83 -13.20 -4.91 -18.19
CA ALA A 83 -13.66 -6.09 -18.94
C ALA A 83 -12.50 -7.00 -19.39
N ASP A 84 -11.32 -6.43 -19.64
CA ASP A 84 -10.10 -7.17 -20.01
C ASP A 84 -9.23 -7.55 -18.78
N LEU A 85 -9.57 -7.05 -17.59
CA LEU A 85 -8.95 -7.51 -16.36
C LEU A 85 -9.49 -8.88 -15.97
N PRO A 86 -8.65 -9.74 -15.36
CA PRO A 86 -9.11 -10.92 -14.64
C PRO A 86 -10.26 -10.57 -13.68
N ALA A 87 -11.22 -11.50 -13.52
CA ALA A 87 -12.45 -11.25 -12.76
C ALA A 87 -12.19 -10.79 -11.33
N GLU A 88 -11.17 -11.33 -10.68
CA GLU A 88 -10.73 -10.96 -9.35
C GLU A 88 -10.27 -9.49 -9.26
N LEU A 89 -9.46 -9.05 -10.23
CA LEU A 89 -8.97 -7.67 -10.28
C LEU A 89 -10.09 -6.70 -10.64
N ARG A 90 -11.02 -7.13 -11.49
CA ARG A 90 -12.24 -6.36 -11.81
C ARG A 90 -13.07 -6.10 -10.56
N HIS A 91 -13.33 -7.13 -9.75
CA HIS A 91 -14.12 -6.94 -8.52
C HIS A 91 -13.45 -5.99 -7.53
N VAL A 92 -12.12 -6.10 -7.37
CA VAL A 92 -11.37 -5.18 -6.52
C VAL A 92 -11.39 -3.75 -7.06
N CYS A 93 -11.26 -3.55 -8.38
CA CYS A 93 -11.28 -2.22 -8.99
C CYS A 93 -12.69 -1.58 -8.99
N CYS A 94 -13.74 -2.38 -9.18
CA CYS A 94 -15.13 -1.94 -9.21
C CYS A 94 -15.77 -1.87 -7.80
N CYS A 95 -15.03 -2.25 -6.76
CA CYS A 95 -15.55 -2.36 -5.39
C CYS A 95 -16.73 -3.34 -5.24
N ASP A 96 -16.77 -4.38 -6.09
CA ASP A 96 -17.73 -5.47 -5.97
C ASP A 96 -17.23 -6.48 -4.93
N ARG A 97 -18.14 -7.21 -4.28
CA ARG A 97 -17.76 -8.30 -3.38
C ARG A 97 -17.04 -9.39 -4.16
N VAL A 98 -15.87 -9.80 -3.67
CA VAL A 98 -15.19 -11.01 -4.18
C VAL A 98 -16.02 -12.22 -3.74
N THR A 99 -16.71 -12.86 -4.69
CA THR A 99 -17.49 -14.07 -4.41
C THR A 99 -16.58 -15.30 -4.28
N GLU A 100 -17.01 -16.29 -3.49
CA GLU A 100 -16.26 -17.53 -3.23
C GLU A 100 -15.89 -18.30 -4.52
N THR A 101 -16.75 -18.23 -5.55
CA THR A 101 -16.51 -18.88 -6.84
C THR A 101 -15.26 -18.40 -7.57
N ASN A 102 -14.80 -17.18 -7.28
CA ASN A 102 -13.63 -16.59 -7.92
C ASN A 102 -12.34 -16.80 -7.10
N SER A 103 -12.45 -17.23 -5.84
CA SER A 103 -11.30 -17.40 -4.94
C SER A 103 -10.67 -18.80 -4.99
N GLU A 104 -11.40 -19.81 -5.48
CA GLU A 104 -10.92 -21.21 -5.55
C GLU A 104 -9.71 -21.41 -6.49
N GLN A 105 -9.40 -20.44 -7.36
CA GLN A 105 -8.34 -20.55 -8.37
C GLN A 105 -7.16 -19.58 -8.15
N LEU A 106 -7.14 -18.83 -7.04
CA LEU A 106 -6.08 -17.84 -6.83
C LEU A 106 -4.76 -18.51 -6.46
N THR A 107 -3.80 -18.45 -7.39
CA THR A 107 -2.40 -18.77 -7.09
C THR A 107 -1.82 -17.74 -6.10
N PRO A 108 -0.80 -18.08 -5.29
CA PRO A 108 -0.18 -17.13 -4.38
C PRO A 108 0.30 -15.84 -5.06
N ALA A 109 0.90 -15.94 -6.26
CA ALA A 109 1.33 -14.77 -7.03
C ALA A 109 0.15 -13.86 -7.39
N ARG A 110 -0.95 -14.43 -7.87
CA ARG A 110 -2.18 -13.67 -8.17
C ARG A 110 -2.79 -13.03 -6.93
N THR A 111 -2.73 -13.70 -5.78
CA THR A 111 -3.19 -13.14 -4.51
C THR A 111 -2.36 -11.92 -4.08
N ALA A 112 -1.03 -11.97 -4.22
CA ALA A 112 -0.17 -10.82 -3.94
C ALA A 112 -0.50 -9.61 -4.83
N ASP A 113 -0.67 -9.87 -6.11
CA ASP A 113 -1.03 -8.87 -7.13
C ASP A 113 -2.38 -8.22 -6.82
N LEU A 114 -3.38 -9.04 -6.46
CA LEU A 114 -4.71 -8.59 -6.08
C LEU A 114 -4.67 -7.69 -4.83
N LEU A 115 -3.93 -8.11 -3.80
CA LEU A 115 -3.78 -7.34 -2.57
C LEU A 115 -3.07 -6.00 -2.81
N ALA A 116 -2.03 -5.99 -3.64
CA ALA A 116 -1.30 -4.76 -3.97
C ALA A 116 -2.20 -3.74 -4.66
N VAL A 117 -3.01 -4.19 -5.63
CA VAL A 117 -4.01 -3.33 -6.30
C VAL A 117 -5.07 -2.87 -5.31
N ALA A 118 -5.62 -3.77 -4.50
CA ALA A 118 -6.63 -3.45 -3.51
C ALA A 118 -6.17 -2.39 -2.51
N PHE A 119 -4.94 -2.51 -1.99
CA PHE A 119 -4.34 -1.51 -1.10
C PHE A 119 -4.28 -0.13 -1.74
N ASN A 120 -3.84 -0.03 -3.00
CA ASN A 120 -3.77 1.25 -3.70
C ASN A 120 -5.17 1.85 -3.93
N VAL A 121 -6.17 1.03 -4.31
CA VAL A 121 -7.56 1.48 -4.47
C VAL A 121 -8.12 1.97 -3.12
N ALA A 122 -7.94 1.21 -2.05
CA ALA A 122 -8.51 1.53 -0.74
C ALA A 122 -7.82 2.73 -0.06
N ALA A 123 -6.51 2.88 -0.23
CA ALA A 123 -5.76 4.03 0.28
C ALA A 123 -6.12 5.32 -0.46
N TYR A 124 -6.70 5.22 -1.65
CA TYR A 124 -7.06 6.36 -2.47
C TYR A 124 -8.33 7.06 -1.96
N ARG A 125 -8.29 8.40 -1.92
CA ARG A 125 -9.44 9.24 -1.55
C ARG A 125 -9.82 10.12 -2.74
N ARG A 126 -11.08 10.07 -3.16
CA ARG A 126 -11.69 11.19 -3.89
C ARG A 126 -11.62 12.42 -2.98
N ARG A 127 -11.06 13.54 -3.44
CA ARG A 127 -11.24 14.86 -2.79
C ARG A 127 -12.70 15.33 -2.71
N HIS A 128 -13.67 14.52 -3.15
CA HIS A 128 -15.08 14.76 -2.92
C HIS A 128 -15.45 14.59 -1.44
N ARG A 129 -16.32 15.48 -0.97
CA ARG A 129 -16.67 15.74 0.44
C ARG A 129 -17.28 14.57 1.22
N ASP A 130 -17.44 13.39 0.65
CA ASP A 130 -18.08 12.26 1.33
C ASP A 130 -17.03 11.21 1.75
N PRO A 131 -16.63 11.16 3.02
CA PRO A 131 -15.68 10.18 3.53
C PRO A 131 -16.25 8.74 3.57
N LEU A 132 -17.55 8.53 3.31
CA LEU A 132 -18.24 7.25 3.49
C LEU A 132 -18.84 6.69 2.20
N THR A 133 -18.20 6.91 1.04
CA THR A 133 -18.68 6.27 -0.18
C THR A 133 -18.66 4.75 -0.02
N PRO A 134 -19.77 4.03 -0.27
CA PRO A 134 -19.87 2.57 -0.08
C PRO A 134 -18.74 1.77 -0.75
N ALA A 135 -18.23 2.26 -1.89
CA ALA A 135 -17.12 1.68 -2.63
C ALA A 135 -15.82 1.53 -1.81
N ASN A 136 -15.45 2.57 -1.06
CA ASN A 136 -14.23 2.55 -0.23
C ASN A 136 -14.34 1.53 0.90
N TYR A 137 -15.49 1.51 1.56
CA TYR A 137 -15.77 0.54 2.62
C TYR A 137 -15.74 -0.89 2.08
N GLN A 138 -16.36 -1.13 0.91
CA GLN A 138 -16.38 -2.45 0.31
C GLN A 138 -14.99 -2.93 -0.14
N THR A 139 -14.10 -2.04 -0.61
CA THR A 139 -12.71 -2.41 -0.93
C THR A 139 -11.95 -2.85 0.32
N VAL A 140 -12.13 -2.15 1.44
CA VAL A 140 -11.53 -2.52 2.74
C VAL A 140 -12.05 -3.86 3.22
N LEU A 141 -13.36 -4.12 3.08
CA LEU A 141 -13.94 -5.42 3.37
C LEU A 141 -13.33 -6.50 2.47
N ASN A 142 -13.22 -6.28 1.17
CA ASN A 142 -12.61 -7.24 0.25
C ASN A 142 -11.16 -7.59 0.63
N ILE A 143 -10.36 -6.58 1.00
CA ILE A 143 -9.00 -6.79 1.52
C ILE A 143 -9.03 -7.68 2.76
N THR A 144 -9.92 -7.35 3.70
CA THR A 144 -10.04 -8.07 4.96
C THR A 144 -10.53 -9.50 4.74
N ASP A 145 -11.44 -9.72 3.79
CA ASP A 145 -11.98 -11.03 3.45
C ASP A 145 -10.92 -11.92 2.80
N VAL A 146 -10.12 -11.36 1.88
CA VAL A 146 -8.99 -12.05 1.25
C VAL A 146 -7.92 -12.43 2.28
N LEU A 147 -7.68 -11.59 3.29
CA LEU A 147 -6.69 -11.86 4.34
C LEU A 147 -7.21 -12.73 5.49
N CYS A 148 -8.49 -12.63 5.87
CA CYS A 148 -9.00 -13.17 7.13
C CYS A 148 -10.08 -14.24 7.00
N GLN A 149 -10.97 -14.19 6.00
CA GLN A 149 -12.28 -14.85 6.11
C GLN A 149 -12.52 -15.98 5.11
N SER A 150 -12.01 -15.88 3.89
CA SER A 150 -12.23 -16.94 2.90
C SER A 150 -11.21 -18.06 3.14
N THR A 151 -11.68 -19.26 3.51
CA THR A 151 -10.84 -20.47 3.71
C THR A 151 -9.88 -20.72 2.54
N TYR A 152 -10.33 -20.43 1.30
CA TYR A 152 -9.52 -20.58 0.08
C TYR A 152 -8.52 -19.44 -0.12
N ALA A 153 -8.95 -18.17 0.05
CA ALA A 153 -8.03 -17.04 -0.06
C ALA A 153 -6.97 -17.07 1.05
N TYR A 154 -7.33 -17.55 2.24
CA TYR A 154 -6.39 -17.78 3.34
C TYR A 154 -5.35 -18.84 2.98
N ALA A 155 -5.74 -19.94 2.33
CA ALA A 155 -4.79 -20.95 1.88
C ALA A 155 -3.77 -20.40 0.86
N ALA A 156 -4.22 -19.56 -0.07
CA ALA A 156 -3.34 -18.90 -1.05
C ALA A 156 -2.46 -17.81 -0.42
N THR A 157 -3.00 -17.00 0.49
CA THR A 157 -2.23 -15.97 1.22
C THR A 157 -1.18 -16.59 2.15
N ALA A 158 -1.50 -17.71 2.82
CA ALA A 158 -0.56 -18.44 3.66
C ALA A 158 0.64 -19.02 2.88
N GLN A 159 0.46 -19.24 1.56
CA GLN A 159 1.48 -19.74 0.65
C GLN A 159 2.28 -18.63 -0.07
N LEU A 160 2.07 -17.36 0.29
CA LEU A 160 2.83 -16.26 -0.30
C LEU A 160 4.34 -16.42 -0.03
N PRO A 161 5.20 -16.16 -1.03
CA PRO A 161 6.64 -16.15 -0.80
C PRO A 161 7.04 -14.94 0.06
N ALA A 162 8.14 -15.06 0.81
CA ALA A 162 8.62 -14.01 1.73
C ALA A 162 8.82 -12.66 1.02
N ALA A 163 9.34 -12.67 -0.21
CA ALA A 163 9.52 -11.47 -1.03
C ALA A 163 8.19 -10.76 -1.36
N ALA A 164 7.10 -11.50 -1.57
CA ALA A 164 5.78 -10.91 -1.81
C ALA A 164 5.20 -10.30 -0.53
N VAL A 165 5.34 -10.98 0.61
CA VAL A 165 4.92 -10.42 1.91
C VAL A 165 5.72 -9.17 2.24
N GLU A 166 7.03 -9.17 2.02
CA GLU A 166 7.89 -7.99 2.18
C GLU A 166 7.45 -6.83 1.28
N ALA A 167 7.15 -7.09 0.00
CA ALA A 167 6.64 -6.07 -0.92
C ALA A 167 5.30 -5.49 -0.48
N LEU A 168 4.35 -6.34 -0.03
CA LEU A 168 3.05 -5.90 0.48
C LEU A 168 3.18 -5.08 1.78
N LEU A 169 4.08 -5.48 2.68
CA LEU A 169 4.37 -4.70 3.89
C LEU A 169 4.97 -3.33 3.55
N ARG A 170 5.94 -3.27 2.63
CA ARG A 170 6.49 -1.98 2.15
C ARG A 170 5.41 -1.10 1.55
N LEU A 171 4.55 -1.67 0.72
CA LEU A 171 3.44 -0.95 0.11
C LEU A 171 2.47 -0.42 1.17
N ALA A 172 2.07 -1.24 2.15
CA ALA A 172 1.20 -0.83 3.23
C ALA A 172 1.80 0.33 4.06
N VAL A 173 3.09 0.27 4.38
CA VAL A 173 3.82 1.35 5.08
C VAL A 173 3.80 2.64 4.28
N GLN A 174 4.09 2.56 2.98
CA GLN A 174 4.08 3.73 2.08
C GLN A 174 2.68 4.35 1.96
N LEU A 175 1.64 3.51 1.86
CA LEU A 175 0.25 3.96 1.73
C LEU A 175 -0.32 4.49 3.03
N HIS A 176 0.07 3.95 4.19
CA HIS A 176 -0.39 4.44 5.50
C HIS A 176 -0.02 5.91 5.72
N GLY A 177 1.22 6.31 5.39
CA GLY A 177 1.65 7.71 5.49
C GLY A 177 0.96 8.67 4.50
N ARG A 178 0.23 8.14 3.51
CA ARG A 178 -0.42 8.92 2.45
C ARG A 178 -1.94 8.80 2.46
N THR A 179 -2.50 7.82 3.18
CA THR A 179 -3.94 7.58 3.17
C THR A 179 -4.66 8.77 3.76
N THR A 180 -5.72 9.18 3.06
CA THR A 180 -6.66 10.18 3.58
C THR A 180 -8.05 9.57 3.73
N ASN A 181 -8.20 8.28 3.45
CA ASN A 181 -9.40 7.49 3.67
C ASN A 181 -9.40 7.00 5.13
N LEU A 182 -10.33 7.52 5.95
CA LEU A 182 -10.43 7.19 7.38
C LEU A 182 -10.77 5.71 7.59
N VAL A 183 -11.64 5.13 6.76
CA VAL A 183 -11.98 3.70 6.86
C VAL A 183 -10.75 2.83 6.65
N MET A 184 -9.92 3.18 5.65
CA MET A 184 -8.66 2.48 5.43
C MET A 184 -7.66 2.75 6.57
N ALA A 185 -7.62 3.98 7.09
CA ALA A 185 -6.79 4.35 8.22
C ALA A 185 -7.06 3.46 9.45
N ASP A 186 -8.34 3.22 9.75
CA ASP A 186 -8.79 2.38 10.86
C ASP A 186 -8.54 0.88 10.61
N ALA A 187 -8.57 0.43 9.35
CA ALA A 187 -8.33 -0.96 8.99
C ALA A 187 -6.84 -1.35 8.92
N TRP A 188 -5.94 -0.37 8.76
CA TRP A 188 -4.51 -0.63 8.59
C TRP A 188 -3.87 -1.49 9.69
N PRO A 189 -4.12 -1.26 11.00
CA PRO A 189 -3.56 -2.10 12.05
C PRO A 189 -3.92 -3.59 11.89
N GLN A 190 -5.18 -3.89 11.53
CA GLN A 190 -5.62 -5.26 11.30
C GLN A 190 -4.93 -5.87 10.08
N ILE A 191 -4.88 -5.13 8.96
CA ILE A 191 -4.21 -5.58 7.73
C ILE A 191 -2.73 -5.89 8.01
N MET A 192 -2.03 -5.00 8.72
CA MET A 192 -0.63 -5.20 9.10
C MET A 192 -0.45 -6.41 10.01
N GLN A 193 -1.33 -6.59 10.99
CA GLN A 193 -1.31 -7.78 11.85
C GLN A 193 -1.43 -9.06 11.03
N GLN A 194 -2.34 -9.11 10.07
CA GLN A 194 -2.51 -10.30 9.23
C GLN A 194 -1.29 -10.57 8.36
N LEU A 195 -0.75 -9.55 7.67
CA LEU A 195 0.45 -9.71 6.85
C LEU A 195 1.65 -10.18 7.68
N CYS A 196 1.85 -9.63 8.89
CA CYS A 196 2.94 -10.01 9.78
C CYS A 196 2.73 -11.41 10.40
N SER A 197 1.49 -11.89 10.46
CA SER A 197 1.16 -13.23 10.98
C SER A 197 1.32 -14.34 9.93
N LEU A 198 1.55 -13.99 8.66
CA LEU A 198 1.77 -14.98 7.60
C LEU A 198 3.06 -15.77 7.85
N PRO A 199 3.11 -17.09 7.57
CA PRO A 199 4.30 -17.91 7.79
C PRO A 199 5.56 -17.38 7.09
N ALA A 200 5.40 -16.79 5.90
CA ALA A 200 6.50 -16.23 5.13
C ALA A 200 7.05 -14.92 5.71
N ALA A 201 6.31 -14.22 6.58
CA ALA A 201 6.81 -13.01 7.25
C ALA A 201 8.00 -13.32 8.17
N ALA A 202 8.03 -14.50 8.79
CA ALA A 202 9.15 -14.98 9.59
C ALA A 202 10.44 -15.17 8.77
N GLN A 203 10.31 -15.34 7.44
CA GLN A 203 11.43 -15.59 6.52
C GLN A 203 11.98 -14.30 5.88
N ILE A 204 11.33 -13.16 6.08
CA ILE A 204 11.81 -11.85 5.59
C ILE A 204 13.18 -11.57 6.21
N ALA A 205 14.12 -11.00 5.46
CA ALA A 205 15.45 -10.68 5.97
C ALA A 205 15.37 -9.67 7.14
N THR A 206 16.15 -9.88 8.21
CA THR A 206 16.15 -8.99 9.39
C THR A 206 16.43 -7.53 9.04
N ALA A 207 17.34 -7.28 8.08
CA ALA A 207 17.63 -5.93 7.59
C ALA A 207 16.39 -5.26 6.97
N ALA A 208 15.62 -5.99 6.16
CA ALA A 208 14.39 -5.49 5.55
C ALA A 208 13.30 -5.20 6.60
N VAL A 209 13.17 -6.04 7.64
CA VAL A 209 12.25 -5.77 8.76
C VAL A 209 12.66 -4.52 9.53
N VAL A 210 13.96 -4.33 9.78
CA VAL A 210 14.49 -3.11 10.44
C VAL A 210 14.14 -1.86 9.63
N GLU A 211 14.35 -1.89 8.31
CA GLU A 211 13.96 -0.80 7.41
C GLU A 211 12.46 -0.53 7.44
N LEU A 212 11.63 -1.57 7.39
CA LEU A 212 10.18 -1.46 7.48
C LEU A 212 9.73 -0.81 8.79
N VAL A 213 10.32 -1.21 9.93
CA VAL A 213 10.05 -0.59 11.23
C VAL A 213 10.40 0.88 11.21
N GLN A 214 11.57 1.26 10.68
CA GLN A 214 11.99 2.65 10.60
C GLN A 214 11.05 3.48 9.72
N GLN A 215 10.69 2.96 8.55
CA GLN A 215 9.74 3.63 7.65
C GLN A 215 8.37 3.78 8.31
N ALA A 216 7.87 2.74 8.97
CA ALA A 216 6.59 2.77 9.67
C ALA A 216 6.59 3.79 10.82
N MET A 217 7.68 3.91 11.58
CA MET A 217 7.83 4.92 12.64
C MET A 217 7.87 6.36 12.13
N GLN A 218 8.28 6.55 10.87
CA GLN A 218 8.30 7.87 10.23
C GLN A 218 6.92 8.26 9.68
N THR A 219 5.97 7.34 9.60
CA THR A 219 4.60 7.67 9.21
C THR A 219 3.90 8.50 10.30
N GLN A 220 3.21 9.56 9.87
CA GLN A 220 2.47 10.43 10.78
C GLN A 220 1.02 9.94 10.91
N GLY A 221 0.48 9.92 12.13
CA GLY A 221 -0.93 9.57 12.36
C GLY A 221 -1.21 9.09 13.78
N LEU A 222 -2.47 9.23 14.20
CA LEU A 222 -2.96 8.78 15.52
C LEU A 222 -2.84 7.26 15.71
N LEU A 223 -2.85 6.49 14.62
CA LEU A 223 -2.81 5.03 14.62
C LEU A 223 -1.42 4.45 14.29
N SER A 224 -0.38 5.30 14.20
CA SER A 224 0.99 4.91 13.84
C SER A 224 1.54 3.79 14.73
N VAL A 225 1.16 3.76 16.01
CA VAL A 225 1.60 2.72 16.96
C VAL A 225 1.01 1.37 16.60
N ALA A 226 -0.32 1.30 16.49
CA ALA A 226 -1.02 0.06 16.18
C ALA A 226 -0.59 -0.49 14.80
N PHE A 227 -0.17 0.41 13.91
CA PHE A 227 0.43 0.10 12.63
C PHE A 227 1.87 -0.46 12.71
N VAL A 228 2.73 0.13 13.55
CA VAL A 228 4.14 -0.27 13.71
C VAL A 228 4.30 -1.56 14.52
N THR A 229 3.45 -1.78 15.53
CA THR A 229 3.57 -2.91 16.47
C THR A 229 3.75 -4.26 15.78
N PRO A 230 2.91 -4.67 14.81
CA PRO A 230 3.04 -5.98 14.18
C PRO A 230 4.37 -6.15 13.42
N VAL A 231 4.86 -5.08 12.79
CA VAL A 231 6.15 -5.09 12.08
C VAL A 231 7.31 -5.19 13.08
N PHE A 232 7.20 -4.51 14.22
CA PHE A 232 8.20 -4.58 15.27
C PHE A 232 8.27 -5.98 15.90
N GLU A 233 7.11 -6.63 16.07
CA GLU A 233 7.00 -8.00 16.56
C GLU A 233 7.67 -9.03 15.64
N LEU A 234 7.82 -8.75 14.33
CA LEU A 234 8.61 -9.61 13.44
C LEU A 234 10.09 -9.70 13.85
N LEU A 235 10.62 -8.71 14.58
CA LEU A 235 11.98 -8.75 15.13
C LEU A 235 12.08 -9.61 16.40
N ALA A 236 10.94 -10.00 16.99
CA ALA A 236 10.92 -10.87 18.17
C ALA A 236 11.61 -12.19 17.85
N GLY A 237 12.53 -12.61 18.73
CA GLY A 237 13.29 -13.85 18.57
C GLY A 237 14.45 -13.75 17.57
N ARG A 238 14.67 -12.60 16.93
CA ARG A 238 15.83 -12.36 16.06
C ARG A 238 16.97 -11.72 16.84
N GLN A 239 18.20 -12.10 16.50
CA GLN A 239 19.40 -11.39 16.94
C GLN A 239 19.64 -10.22 15.99
N LEU A 240 19.71 -9.00 16.52
CA LEU A 240 20.03 -7.82 15.74
C LEU A 240 21.53 -7.58 15.69
N ALA A 241 22.03 -7.20 14.51
CA ALA A 241 23.37 -6.64 14.38
C ALA A 241 23.45 -5.29 15.12
N ALA A 242 24.64 -4.94 15.61
CA ALA A 242 24.88 -3.70 16.34
C ALA A 242 24.36 -2.46 15.58
N GLU A 243 24.65 -2.39 14.28
CA GLU A 243 24.23 -1.30 13.39
C GLU A 243 22.69 -1.19 13.25
N HIS A 244 21.99 -2.31 13.27
CA HIS A 244 20.52 -2.32 13.21
C HIS A 244 19.91 -1.85 14.53
N THR A 245 20.46 -2.33 15.66
CA THR A 245 20.07 -1.88 17.00
C THR A 245 20.30 -0.38 17.16
N GLU A 246 21.45 0.12 16.70
CA GLU A 246 21.78 1.53 16.71
C GLU A 246 20.79 2.37 15.90
N ARG A 247 20.56 1.99 14.65
CA ARG A 247 19.59 2.66 13.77
C ARG A 247 18.19 2.73 14.38
N LEU A 248 17.71 1.65 15.00
CA LEU A 248 16.40 1.63 15.67
C LEU A 248 16.38 2.52 16.92
N LEU A 249 17.41 2.46 17.76
CA LEU A 249 17.51 3.30 18.96
C LEU A 249 17.60 4.78 18.61
N LEU A 250 18.38 5.15 17.59
CA LEU A 250 18.46 6.53 17.09
C LEU A 250 17.11 6.99 16.55
N THR A 251 16.43 6.14 15.77
CA THR A 251 15.09 6.44 15.26
C THR A 251 14.16 6.74 16.44
N LEU A 252 14.10 5.86 17.45
CA LEU A 252 13.22 6.00 18.62
C LEU A 252 13.55 7.20 19.54
N ARG A 253 14.79 7.70 19.49
CA ARG A 253 15.22 8.87 20.28
C ARG A 253 15.09 10.20 19.50
N GLY A 254 14.68 10.16 18.24
CA GLY A 254 14.56 11.33 17.37
C GLY A 254 13.46 12.34 17.77
N PRO A 255 13.52 13.57 17.24
CA PRO A 255 12.98 14.77 17.91
C PRO A 255 11.47 15.00 17.97
N SER A 256 10.57 14.14 17.48
CA SER A 256 9.13 14.30 17.80
C SER A 256 8.23 13.09 17.48
N ALA A 257 8.13 12.68 16.21
CA ALA A 257 7.23 11.60 15.80
C ALA A 257 7.69 10.24 16.33
N ALA A 258 8.99 9.98 16.26
CA ALA A 258 9.55 8.72 16.73
C ALA A 258 9.63 8.63 18.26
N ALA A 259 9.76 9.76 18.98
CA ALA A 259 9.64 9.79 20.43
C ALA A 259 8.20 9.46 20.90
N ALA A 260 7.18 9.92 20.16
CA ALA A 260 5.79 9.53 20.41
C ALA A 260 5.56 8.04 20.12
N ALA A 261 6.14 7.50 19.03
CA ALA A 261 6.12 6.06 18.77
C ALA A 261 6.84 5.28 19.89
N ALA A 262 7.99 5.75 20.37
CA ALA A 262 8.74 5.16 21.47
C ALA A 262 7.95 5.14 22.79
N ALA A 263 7.22 6.23 23.09
CA ALA A 263 6.34 6.30 24.25
C ALA A 263 5.22 5.26 24.19
N ASN A 264 4.83 4.80 23.01
CA ASN A 264 3.79 3.79 22.85
C ASN A 264 4.34 2.37 22.71
N LEU A 265 5.57 2.21 22.21
CA LEU A 265 6.31 0.94 22.23
C LEU A 265 6.52 0.37 23.63
N ARG A 266 6.32 1.15 24.70
CA ARG A 266 6.29 0.65 26.08
C ARG A 266 5.23 -0.43 26.32
N TRP A 267 4.17 -0.45 25.49
CA TRP A 267 3.10 -1.43 25.57
C TRP A 267 3.36 -2.69 24.75
N VAL A 268 4.30 -2.62 23.80
CA VAL A 268 4.69 -3.78 22.98
C VAL A 268 5.55 -4.71 23.81
N ARG A 269 5.10 -5.96 23.94
CA ARG A 269 5.77 -7.01 24.73
C ARG A 269 6.59 -7.90 23.81
N MET A 270 7.90 -7.82 23.97
CA MET A 270 8.87 -8.66 23.29
C MET A 270 9.09 -9.98 24.07
N PRO A 271 9.82 -10.96 23.50
CA PRO A 271 10.07 -12.23 24.17
C PRO A 271 10.62 -12.07 25.59
N GLY A 272 10.00 -12.80 26.52
CA GLY A 272 10.25 -12.70 27.96
C GLY A 272 9.52 -11.53 28.65
N GLY A 273 8.48 -10.95 28.04
CA GLY A 273 7.63 -9.91 28.64
C GLY A 273 8.28 -8.51 28.71
N ARG A 274 9.48 -8.37 28.15
CA ARG A 274 10.24 -7.11 28.11
C ARG A 274 9.54 -6.10 27.21
N THR A 275 9.64 -4.82 27.55
CA THR A 275 9.20 -3.76 26.63
C THR A 275 10.12 -3.73 25.40
N ALA A 276 9.64 -3.23 24.26
CA ALA A 276 10.45 -3.09 23.06
C ALA A 276 11.78 -2.35 23.29
N MET A 277 11.77 -1.26 24.07
CA MET A 277 12.98 -0.52 24.44
C MET A 277 13.96 -1.35 25.29
N ALA A 278 13.45 -2.08 26.30
CA ALA A 278 14.30 -2.93 27.14
C ALA A 278 14.87 -4.12 26.35
N TRP A 279 14.10 -4.65 25.40
CA TRP A 279 14.56 -5.70 24.50
C TRP A 279 15.66 -5.19 23.56
N LEU A 280 15.48 -4.03 22.92
CA LEU A 280 16.52 -3.41 22.08
C LEU A 280 17.79 -3.12 22.89
N ALA A 281 17.66 -2.62 24.12
CA ALA A 281 18.80 -2.37 25.00
C ALA A 281 19.56 -3.65 25.39
N SER A 282 18.92 -4.82 25.31
CA SER A 282 19.55 -6.12 25.56
C SER A 282 20.18 -6.77 24.33
N GLN A 283 20.02 -6.17 23.14
CA GLN A 283 20.63 -6.70 21.92
C GLN A 283 22.15 -6.48 21.92
N PRO A 284 22.92 -7.39 21.29
CA PRO A 284 24.35 -7.18 21.08
C PRO A 284 24.62 -5.84 20.37
N GLY A 285 25.57 -5.07 20.90
CA GLY A 285 25.92 -3.76 20.37
C GLY A 285 25.04 -2.59 20.83
N ALA A 286 24.00 -2.83 21.64
CA ALA A 286 23.17 -1.75 22.19
C ALA A 286 23.99 -0.74 23.01
N ALA A 287 24.96 -1.19 23.82
CA ALA A 287 25.83 -0.31 24.59
C ALA A 287 26.67 0.62 23.69
N ALA A 288 27.26 0.09 22.64
CA ALA A 288 28.03 0.86 21.66
C ALA A 288 27.15 1.89 20.93
N ALA A 289 25.96 1.46 20.50
CA ALA A 289 24.94 2.33 19.91
C ALA A 289 24.54 3.48 20.84
N THR A 290 24.35 3.20 22.14
CA THR A 290 23.99 4.25 23.10
C THR A 290 25.11 5.25 23.31
N ALA A 291 26.37 4.82 23.27
CA ALA A 291 27.53 5.70 23.37
C ALA A 291 27.69 6.58 22.12
N ALA A 292 27.52 6.02 20.92
CA ALA A 292 27.54 6.75 19.67
C ALA A 292 26.41 7.79 19.58
N ALA A 293 25.20 7.43 20.00
CA ALA A 293 24.07 8.35 20.06
C ALA A 293 24.31 9.51 21.05
N ALA A 294 24.95 9.26 22.19
CA ALA A 294 25.30 10.30 23.15
C ALA A 294 26.33 11.29 22.59
N ALA A 295 27.32 10.80 21.83
CA ALA A 295 28.33 11.62 21.17
C ALA A 295 27.76 12.51 20.05
N HIS A 296 26.66 12.12 19.41
CA HIS A 296 25.98 12.94 18.40
C HIS A 296 25.13 14.09 18.97
N LEU A 297 24.82 14.04 20.27
CA LEU A 297 23.97 15.03 20.95
C LEU A 297 24.78 16.03 21.79
N SER A 298 26.07 15.78 22.02
CA SER A 298 27.03 16.66 22.68
C SER A 298 27.72 17.59 21.70
#